data_AF-T1C5U8-F1
#
_entry.id   AF-T1C5U8-F1
#
_cell.length_a   1.000
_cell.length_b   1.000
_cell.length_c   1.000
_cell.angle_alpha   90.00
_cell.angle_beta   90.00
_cell.angle_gamma   90.00
#
_symmetry.space_group_name_H-M   'P 1'
#
loop_
_entity.id
_entity.type
_entity.pdbx_description
1 polymer ?
#
loop_
_entity_poly.entity_id
_entity_poly.type
_entity_poly.pdbx_seq_one_letter_code
_entity_poly.pdbx_strand_id
1 'polypeptide(L)'
;MPILRSKAPLRISLAGGGTDVSPYPEQKGGAVLNCTIDKFAYATMRVDKDGRGRTRVRSLDYNLTVDYERGSHLAFDGKLDLVKAALRILHPNSSASPEAADSISLSLHSDA
;
A
#
# COMPACT_ATOMS: atom_id res chain seq x y z
N MET A 1 11.33 10.51 -16.31
CA MET A 1 10.22 10.27 -15.35
C MET A 1 10.79 9.49 -14.18
N PRO A 2 10.68 9.98 -12.93
CA PRO A 2 11.23 9.28 -11.78
C PRO A 2 10.46 7.98 -11.53
N ILE A 3 11.20 6.89 -11.31
CA ILE A 3 10.67 5.60 -10.91
C ILE A 3 11.18 5.32 -9.49
N LEU A 4 10.25 5.15 -8.56
CA LEU A 4 10.55 4.82 -7.18
C LEU A 4 10.21 3.35 -6.94
N ARG A 5 11.09 2.63 -6.27
CA ARG A 5 10.91 1.22 -5.95
C ARG A 5 11.18 1.00 -4.48
N SER A 6 10.32 0.23 -3.83
CA SER A 6 10.53 -0.27 -2.48
C SER A 6 10.20 -1.75 -2.43
N LYS A 7 10.78 -2.43 -1.44
CA LYS A 7 10.45 -3.79 -1.10
C LYS A 7 10.46 -3.96 0.42
N ALA A 8 9.55 -4.77 0.94
CA ALA A 8 9.49 -5.17 2.35
C ALA A 8 9.63 -6.69 2.44
N PRO A 9 10.50 -7.22 3.31
CA PRO A 9 10.69 -8.67 3.42
C PRO A 9 9.45 -9.33 4.05
N LEU A 10 9.12 -10.52 3.54
CA LEU A 10 8.17 -11.42 4.16
C LEU A 10 8.80 -12.07 5.40
N ARG A 11 7.98 -12.73 6.21
CA ARG A 11 8.40 -13.27 7.51
C ARG A 11 7.83 -14.64 7.81
N ILE A 12 8.62 -15.47 8.48
CA ILE A 12 8.20 -16.74 9.10
C ILE A 12 8.00 -16.50 10.59
N SER A 13 6.87 -16.96 11.11
CA SER A 13 6.59 -16.96 12.55
C SER A 13 7.21 -18.22 13.17
N LEU A 14 8.13 -18.04 14.13
CA LEU A 14 8.83 -19.13 14.81
C LEU A 14 8.07 -19.59 16.05
N ALA A 15 7.56 -18.65 16.86
CA ALA A 15 6.79 -18.95 18.07
C ALA A 15 5.86 -17.80 18.47
N GLY A 16 4.87 -18.10 19.30
CA GLY A 16 3.99 -17.11 19.93
C GLY A 16 2.91 -16.50 19.02
N GLY A 17 2.79 -16.96 17.77
CA GLY A 17 1.74 -16.49 16.86
C GLY A 17 0.35 -16.70 17.45
N GLY A 18 -0.48 -15.67 17.39
CA GLY A 18 -1.82 -15.66 18.00
C GLY A 18 -1.85 -15.01 19.38
N THR A 19 -0.72 -14.95 20.11
CA THR A 19 -0.66 -14.19 21.38
C THR A 19 -0.72 -12.68 21.15
N ASP A 20 -0.50 -12.23 19.92
CA ASP A 20 -0.63 -10.86 19.42
C ASP A 20 -2.03 -10.52 18.90
N VAL A 21 -2.99 -11.46 18.97
CA VAL A 21 -4.37 -11.26 18.51
C VAL A 21 -5.28 -10.95 19.69
N SER A 22 -6.00 -9.84 19.63
CA SER A 22 -6.98 -9.45 20.66
C SER A 22 -8.04 -10.57 20.87
N PRO A 23 -8.46 -10.83 22.11
CA PRO A 23 -8.19 -10.06 23.33
C PRO A 23 -6.99 -10.57 24.17
N TYR A 24 -6.18 -11.48 23.64
CA TYR A 24 -5.11 -12.14 24.40
C TYR A 24 -4.04 -11.17 24.93
N PRO A 25 -3.41 -10.31 24.10
CA PRO A 25 -2.33 -9.44 24.57
C PRO A 25 -2.81 -8.44 25.63
N GLU A 26 -4.07 -7.98 25.57
CA GLU A 26 -4.65 -7.07 26.56
C GLU A 26 -4.90 -7.75 27.92
N GLN A 27 -5.18 -9.06 27.92
CA GLN A 27 -5.52 -9.80 29.12
C GLN A 27 -4.33 -10.50 29.78
N LYS A 28 -3.36 -10.96 28.99
CA LYS A 28 -2.27 -11.85 29.42
C LYS A 28 -0.87 -11.35 29.04
N GLY A 29 -0.77 -10.29 28.26
CA GLY A 29 0.45 -9.98 27.52
C GLY A 29 0.63 -10.92 26.32
N GLY A 30 1.36 -10.46 25.30
CA GLY A 30 1.65 -11.22 24.09
C GLY A 30 3.12 -11.12 23.71
N ALA A 31 3.66 -12.17 23.11
CA ALA A 31 5.04 -12.19 22.65
C ALA A 31 5.15 -13.07 21.41
N VAL A 32 5.74 -12.54 20.34
CA VAL A 32 5.94 -13.24 19.08
C VAL A 32 7.42 -13.25 18.75
N LEU A 33 7.94 -14.41 18.32
CA LEU A 33 9.26 -14.55 17.74
C LEU A 33 9.10 -14.86 16.25
N ASN A 34 9.66 -14.01 15.39
CA ASN A 34 9.65 -14.19 13.94
C ASN A 34 10.99 -13.75 13.32
N CYS A 35 11.21 -14.14 12.07
CA CYS A 35 12.34 -13.67 11.28
C CYS A 35 11.90 -13.36 9.85
N THR A 36 12.59 -12.40 9.23
CA THR A 36 12.42 -12.10 7.81
C THR A 36 13.12 -13.15 6.95
N ILE A 37 12.62 -13.36 5.73
CA ILE A 37 13.19 -14.28 4.74
C ILE A 37 13.53 -13.55 3.44
N ASP A 38 14.19 -14.24 2.50
CA ASP A 38 14.61 -13.73 1.19
C ASP A 38 13.48 -13.63 0.15
N LYS A 39 12.24 -13.50 0.62
CA LYS A 39 11.03 -13.22 -0.16
C LYS A 39 10.49 -11.85 0.19
N PHE A 40 9.92 -11.13 -0.76
CA PHE A 40 9.50 -9.74 -0.54
C PHE A 40 8.11 -9.44 -1.12
N ALA A 41 7.47 -8.41 -0.55
CA ALA A 41 6.41 -7.65 -1.19
C ALA A 41 7.02 -6.37 -1.80
N TYR A 42 6.61 -6.03 -3.01
CA TYR A 42 7.22 -4.97 -3.82
C TYR A 42 6.20 -3.88 -4.14
N ALA A 43 6.67 -2.63 -4.14
CA ALA A 43 5.93 -1.51 -4.69
C ALA A 43 6.80 -0.74 -5.68
N THR A 44 6.23 -0.43 -6.84
CA THR A 44 6.88 0.39 -7.88
C THR A 44 5.96 1.53 -8.22
N MET A 45 6.43 2.76 -8.02
CA MET A 45 5.70 3.97 -8.32
C MET A 45 6.36 4.72 -9.47
N ARG A 46 5.56 5.12 -10.45
CA ARG A 46 5.95 6.06 -11.51
C ARG A 46 5.19 7.36 -11.31
N VAL A 47 5.88 8.47 -11.50
CA VAL A 47 5.30 9.82 -11.42
C VAL A 47 5.42 10.49 -12.77
N ASP A 48 4.28 10.91 -13.30
CA ASP A 48 4.13 11.49 -14.63
C ASP A 48 3.71 12.95 -14.47
N LYS A 49 4.57 13.87 -14.92
CA LYS A 49 4.34 15.32 -14.85
C LYS A 49 3.43 15.80 -15.98
N ASP A 50 2.23 15.23 -16.05
CA ASP A 50 1.26 15.47 -17.12
C ASP A 50 0.13 16.43 -16.73
N GLY A 51 0.10 16.89 -15.47
CA GLY A 51 -0.91 17.80 -14.93
C GLY A 51 -2.31 17.19 -14.79
N ARG A 52 -2.49 15.90 -15.07
CA ARG A 52 -3.81 15.23 -15.06
C ARG A 52 -4.21 14.74 -13.66
N GLY A 53 -3.24 14.54 -12.77
CA GLY A 53 -3.48 14.08 -11.40
C GLY A 53 -4.20 12.73 -11.30
N ARG A 54 -3.98 11.82 -12.26
CA ARG A 54 -4.59 10.49 -12.25
C ARG A 54 -3.81 9.55 -11.35
N THR A 55 -4.49 8.71 -10.59
CA THR A 55 -3.86 7.66 -9.79
C THR A 55 -4.28 6.29 -10.30
N ARG A 56 -3.32 5.48 -10.76
CA ARG A 56 -3.55 4.08 -11.17
C ARG A 56 -2.89 3.15 -10.20
N VAL A 57 -3.63 2.20 -9.65
CA VAL A 57 -3.09 1.13 -8.80
C VAL A 57 -3.28 -0.22 -9.50
N ARG A 58 -2.20 -0.98 -9.64
CA ARG A 58 -2.21 -2.32 -10.19
C ARG A 58 -1.61 -3.31 -9.18
N SER A 59 -2.39 -4.31 -8.78
CA SER A 59 -1.88 -5.50 -8.09
C SER A 59 -1.69 -6.61 -9.12
N LEU A 60 -0.45 -7.06 -9.30
CA LEU A 60 -0.13 -8.17 -10.19
C LEU A 60 -0.62 -9.50 -9.62
N ASP A 61 -0.48 -9.70 -8.31
CA ASP A 61 -0.86 -10.94 -7.62
C ASP A 61 -2.38 -11.19 -7.68
N TYR A 62 -3.19 -10.14 -7.54
CA TYR A 62 -4.65 -10.23 -7.68
C TYR A 62 -5.15 -10.00 -9.11
N ASN A 63 -4.25 -9.77 -10.08
CA ASN A 63 -4.57 -9.35 -11.44
C ASN A 63 -5.65 -8.23 -11.50
N LEU A 64 -5.53 -7.25 -10.59
CA LEU A 64 -6.53 -6.21 -10.38
C LEU A 64 -5.92 -4.84 -10.69
N THR A 65 -6.61 -4.04 -11.49
CA THR A 65 -6.26 -2.65 -11.76
C THR A 65 -7.42 -1.75 -11.38
N VAL A 66 -7.15 -0.68 -10.64
CA VAL A 66 -8.12 0.35 -10.30
C VAL A 66 -7.55 1.71 -10.66
N ASP A 67 -8.34 2.48 -11.39
CA ASP A 67 -8.04 3.85 -11.79
C ASP A 67 -8.88 4.82 -10.96
N TYR A 68 -8.23 5.85 -10.45
CA TYR A 68 -8.86 6.92 -9.68
C TYR A 68 -8.59 8.24 -10.38
N GLU A 69 -9.66 8.98 -10.63
CA GLU A 69 -9.57 10.35 -11.11
C GLU A 69 -9.31 11.30 -9.95
N ARG A 70 -8.73 12.46 -10.27
CA ARG A 70 -8.45 13.50 -9.30
C ARG A 70 -9.72 13.93 -8.56
N GLY A 71 -9.67 13.97 -7.24
CA GLY A 71 -10.81 14.37 -6.41
C GLY A 71 -11.92 13.31 -6.31
N SER A 72 -11.77 12.15 -6.95
CA SER A 72 -12.65 11.02 -6.67
C SER A 72 -12.48 10.59 -5.22
N HIS A 73 -13.60 10.33 -4.54
CA HIS A 73 -13.55 9.74 -3.22
C HIS A 73 -12.94 8.34 -3.35
N LEU A 74 -11.84 8.07 -2.66
CA LEU A 74 -11.26 6.73 -2.51
C LEU A 74 -12.19 5.87 -1.64
N ALA A 75 -13.36 5.52 -2.19
CA ALA A 75 -14.37 4.73 -1.52
C ALA A 75 -13.82 3.34 -1.21
N PHE A 76 -14.05 2.86 0.01
CA PHE A 76 -13.70 1.50 0.39
C PHE A 76 -14.79 0.55 -0.12
N ASP A 77 -14.53 -0.08 -1.26
CA ASP A 77 -15.48 -0.90 -2.04
C ASP A 77 -15.06 -2.37 -2.12
N GLY A 78 -14.06 -2.78 -1.32
CA GLY A 78 -13.45 -4.10 -1.33
C GLY A 78 -12.31 -4.27 -2.34
N LYS A 79 -12.07 -3.31 -3.24
CA LYS A 79 -11.01 -3.40 -4.26
C LYS A 79 -9.80 -2.57 -3.84
N LEU A 80 -8.74 -3.22 -3.38
CA LEU A 80 -7.47 -2.58 -3.01
C LEU A 80 -7.62 -1.50 -1.91
N ASP A 81 -8.55 -1.67 -0.98
CA ASP A 81 -8.86 -0.68 0.06
C ASP A 81 -7.67 -0.36 0.98
N LEU A 82 -6.79 -1.33 1.23
CA LEU A 82 -5.54 -1.10 1.96
C LEU A 82 -4.65 -0.07 1.24
N VAL A 83 -4.56 -0.17 -0.08
CA VAL A 83 -3.76 0.75 -0.90
C VAL A 83 -4.44 2.13 -0.94
N LYS A 84 -5.77 2.17 -1.07
CA LYS A 84 -6.55 3.42 -0.97
C LYS A 84 -6.32 4.12 0.37
N ALA A 85 -6.34 3.37 1.47
CA ALA A 85 -6.09 3.91 2.80
C ALA A 85 -4.67 4.48 2.93
N ALA A 86 -3.66 3.76 2.42
CA ALA A 86 -2.28 4.25 2.37
C ALA A 86 -2.15 5.54 1.54
N LEU A 87 -2.75 5.58 0.35
CA LEU A 87 -2.79 6.79 -0.49
C LEU A 87 -3.46 7.95 0.25
N ARG A 88 -4.57 7.72 0.95
CA ARG A 88 -5.26 8.76 1.74
C ARG A 88 -4.38 9.33 2.86
N ILE A 89 -3.57 8.49 3.51
CA ILE A 89 -2.62 8.93 4.55
C ILE A 89 -1.45 9.71 3.92
N LEU A 90 -0.94 9.24 2.79
CA LEU A 90 0.22 9.83 2.09
C LEU A 90 -0.11 11.08 1.29
N HIS A 91 -1.39 11.32 0.98
CA HIS A 91 -1.91 12.56 0.39
C HIS A 91 -2.68 13.40 1.43
N PRO A 92 -2.05 13.87 2.53
CA PRO A 92 -2.72 14.73 3.49
C PRO A 92 -2.97 16.08 2.84
N ASN A 93 -4.22 16.36 2.44
CA ASN A 93 -4.74 17.66 2.00
C ASN A 93 -3.72 18.53 1.25
N SER A 94 -3.52 18.26 -0.05
CA SER A 94 -2.84 19.23 -0.93
C SER A 94 -3.70 20.47 -1.07
N SER A 95 -3.50 21.44 -0.18
CA SER A 95 -3.95 22.83 -0.29
C SER A 95 -3.18 23.62 -1.36
N ALA A 96 -2.30 22.96 -2.14
CA ALA A 96 -1.59 23.57 -3.25
C ALA A 96 -2.46 23.55 -4.53
N SER A 97 -2.42 24.70 -5.21
CA SER A 97 -3.24 25.17 -6.32
C SER A 97 -3.69 24.11 -7.35
N PRO A 98 -4.91 24.25 -7.90
CA PRO A 98 -5.53 23.23 -8.77
C PRO A 98 -4.82 22.90 -10.10
N GLU A 99 -3.72 23.55 -10.49
CA GLU A 99 -3.34 23.61 -11.90
C GLU A 99 -2.21 22.66 -12.38
N ALA A 100 -1.57 21.85 -11.53
CA ALA A 100 -0.63 20.82 -12.02
C ALA A 100 -0.36 19.71 -11.00
N ALA A 101 -1.28 18.75 -10.86
CA ALA A 101 -0.99 17.54 -10.08
C ALA A 101 -0.35 16.48 -10.97
N ASP A 102 0.79 15.94 -10.53
CA ASP A 102 1.44 14.81 -11.20
C ASP A 102 0.54 13.57 -11.13
N SER A 103 0.47 12.82 -12.23
CA SER A 103 -0.18 11.51 -12.23
C SER A 103 0.74 10.46 -11.62
N ILE A 104 0.16 9.49 -10.91
CA ILE A 104 0.87 8.44 -10.21
C ILE A 104 0.40 7.08 -10.71
N SER A 105 1.34 6.19 -11.05
CA SER A 105 1.06 4.78 -11.31
C SER A 105 1.80 3.90 -10.32
N LEU A 106 1.07 3.15 -9.51
CA LEU A 106 1.57 2.21 -8.52
C LEU A 106 1.35 0.77 -8.98
N SER A 107 2.41 -0.03 -9.00
CA SER A 107 2.38 -1.47 -9.27
C SER A 107 2.88 -2.25 -8.06
N LEU A 108 2.10 -3.24 -7.63
CA LEU A 108 2.34 -4.07 -6.45
C LEU A 108 2.43 -5.54 -6.85
N HIS A 109 3.37 -6.28 -6.26
CA HIS A 109 3.45 -7.74 -6.38
C HIS A 109 4.19 -8.35 -5.19
N SER A 110 4.15 -9.68 -5.04
CA SER A 110 4.76 -10.41 -3.93
C SER A 110 5.40 -11.72 -4.39
N ASP A 111 6.46 -12.17 -3.70
CA ASP A 111 7.10 -13.48 -3.88
C ASP A 111 6.34 -14.64 -3.17
N ALA A 112 5.10 -14.39 -2.75
CA ALA A 112 4.27 -15.28 -1.95
C ALA A 112 3.41 -16.19 -2.83
#